data_AF-A0A553ZV27-F1
#
_entry.id   AF-A0A553ZV27-F1
#
_cell.length_a   1.000
_cell.length_b   1.000
_cell.length_c   1.000
_cell.angle_alpha   90.00
_cell.angle_beta   90.00
_cell.angle_gamma   90.00
#
_symmetry.space_group_name_H-M   'P 1'
#
loop_
_entity.id
_entity.type
_entity.pdbx_description
1 polymer ?
#
loop_
_entity_poly.entity_id
_entity_poly.type
_entity_poly.pdbx_seq_one_letter_code
_entity_poly.pdbx_strand_id
1 'polypeptide(L)'
;MNKLVIEKHNFEKAKNQLKEFSLTKPEELALKKVEVDGGLFNWFDHKVTGQELNDLTKRIQGYLVKFNTLNKKFIKEFGEVYNALEALDKEYIQGILLSIKSAEQASREAKNAQKDIHNTIEIQKQTIGALKNFKEKLDKYEYLENVDEVWKDTQRFGKNLESINAEIDNIKLTFEGQFNSILQLDTFKEELSKFKYLSNIDVLWEEVQVFNMDINSIKGKINEIKKNFNEQGNEVEALNQFVGTISQYKHLNDIDQVWEDSQTFFKNIDSINEQIDGIKKKIKEQENEVEALNQFVGTISQYKHLNDIDQVWEDSQTSFKNIDSINKQIVGIKKKSKEQESEVEALNQFVGTISQYKHLNDIDQVWEDGKKNKSDTELLKINADELEQQLFEIKQQWDEDKVKYESQIITAFKKTKIAYALAGGSIVIAILQFILNLVGIL
;
A
#
# COMPACT_ATOMS: atom_id res chain seq x y z
N MET A 1 -148.78 25.25 -3.30
CA MET A 1 -150.04 24.73 -2.74
C MET A 1 -150.19 25.28 -1.33
N ASN A 2 -151.07 26.26 -1.13
CA ASN A 2 -151.45 26.68 0.22
C ASN A 2 -152.37 25.60 0.79
N LYS A 3 -151.91 24.95 1.87
CA LYS A 3 -152.58 23.84 2.52
C LYS A 3 -153.80 24.39 3.25
N LEU A 4 -154.98 24.33 2.63
CA LEU A 4 -156.23 24.71 3.27
C LEU A 4 -156.50 23.69 4.37
N VAL A 5 -156.34 24.10 5.63
CA VAL A 5 -156.61 23.26 6.79
C VAL A 5 -158.13 23.21 6.95
N ILE A 6 -158.73 22.04 6.73
CA ILE A 6 -160.18 21.84 6.89
C ILE A 6 -160.47 21.72 8.38
N GLU A 7 -160.92 22.80 9.01
CA GLU A 7 -161.32 22.83 10.41
C GLU A 7 -162.78 22.37 10.58
N LYS A 8 -162.97 21.04 10.67
CA LYS A 8 -164.27 20.34 10.81
C LYS A 8 -165.20 20.80 11.94
N HIS A 9 -164.75 21.76 12.76
CA HIS A 9 -165.38 22.13 14.01
C HIS A 9 -166.66 22.98 13.81
N ASN A 10 -166.76 23.76 12.74
CA ASN A 10 -167.86 24.72 12.55
C ASN A 10 -169.17 24.06 12.10
N PHE A 11 -169.11 23.17 11.10
CA PHE A 11 -170.28 22.43 10.63
C PHE A 11 -170.88 21.53 11.72
N GLU A 12 -170.04 20.77 12.42
CA GLU A 12 -170.49 19.88 13.49
C GLU A 12 -171.13 20.64 14.65
N LYS A 13 -170.60 21.83 14.99
CA LYS A 13 -171.19 22.69 16.03
C LYS A 13 -172.58 23.17 15.63
N ALA A 14 -172.76 23.72 14.43
CA ALA A 14 -174.05 24.21 13.95
C ALA A 14 -175.08 23.08 13.83
N LYS A 15 -174.68 21.92 13.28
CA LYS A 15 -175.53 20.72 13.19
C LYS A 15 -176.04 20.26 14.56
N ASN A 16 -175.16 20.25 15.56
CA ASN A 16 -175.52 19.80 16.91
C ASN A 16 -176.49 20.76 17.61
N GLN A 17 -176.34 22.07 17.42
CA GLN A 17 -177.26 23.08 17.98
C GLN A 17 -178.67 22.94 17.39
N LEU A 18 -178.78 22.78 16.06
CA LEU A 18 -180.07 22.54 15.40
C LEU A 18 -180.76 21.27 15.89
N LYS A 19 -179.97 20.21 16.12
CA LYS A 19 -180.48 18.94 16.64
C LYS A 19 -181.08 19.13 18.04
N GLU A 20 -180.38 19.82 18.94
CA GLU A 20 -180.90 20.10 20.29
C GLU A 20 -182.20 20.91 20.25
N PHE A 21 -182.28 21.94 19.40
CA PHE A 21 -183.51 22.72 19.26
C PHE A 21 -184.69 21.89 18.77
N SER A 22 -184.50 21.02 17.77
CA SER A 22 -185.57 20.19 17.19
C SER A 22 -186.24 19.24 18.19
N LEU A 23 -185.55 18.92 19.28
CA LEU A 23 -186.04 18.04 20.35
C LEU A 23 -186.81 18.79 21.45
N THR A 24 -186.89 20.12 21.36
CA THR A 24 -187.60 20.93 22.35
C THR A 24 -189.11 20.87 22.11
N LYS A 25 -189.88 20.36 23.09
CA LYS A 25 -191.34 20.27 23.00
C LYS A 25 -192.00 21.63 23.31
N PRO A 26 -192.94 22.11 22.49
CA PRO A 26 -193.74 23.28 22.83
C PRO A 26 -194.75 22.93 23.93
N GLU A 27 -194.89 23.80 24.94
CA GLU A 27 -195.93 23.66 25.98
C GLU A 27 -197.32 23.90 25.38
N GLU A 28 -198.30 23.06 25.73
CA GLU A 28 -199.70 23.28 25.35
C GLU A 28 -200.26 24.51 26.09
N LEU A 29 -200.66 25.51 25.30
CA LEU A 29 -201.22 26.76 25.81
C LEU A 29 -202.75 26.72 25.68
N ALA A 30 -203.46 26.51 26.78
CA ALA A 30 -204.93 26.57 26.84
C ALA A 30 -205.38 27.84 27.57
N LEU A 31 -205.95 28.79 26.82
CA LEU A 31 -206.51 30.03 27.37
C LEU A 31 -207.97 29.84 27.76
N LYS A 32 -208.24 29.89 29.06
CA LYS A 32 -209.61 29.87 29.57
C LYS A 32 -210.22 31.26 29.55
N LYS A 33 -211.49 31.35 29.13
CA LYS A 33 -212.29 32.57 29.16
C LYS A 33 -212.67 32.91 30.60
N VAL A 34 -212.94 34.19 30.85
CA VAL A 34 -213.55 34.61 32.12
C VAL A 34 -215.02 34.19 32.14
N GLU A 35 -215.55 33.96 33.33
CA GLU A 35 -216.96 33.57 33.51
C GLU A 35 -217.85 34.79 33.24
N VAL A 36 -219.00 34.58 32.58
CA VAL A 36 -219.95 35.65 32.21
C VAL A 36 -221.33 35.42 32.79
N ASP A 37 -221.54 34.24 33.35
CA ASP A 37 -222.80 33.80 33.91
C ASP A 37 -222.60 33.66 35.42
N GLY A 38 -223.60 34.10 36.19
CA GLY A 38 -223.56 34.12 37.64
C GLY A 38 -224.96 34.03 38.28
N GLY A 39 -224.99 34.04 39.61
CA GLY A 39 -226.24 33.87 40.37
C GLY A 39 -226.70 32.41 40.51
N LEU A 40 -227.53 32.16 41.55
CA LEU A 40 -228.01 30.82 41.92
C LEU A 40 -228.85 30.25 40.76
N PHE A 41 -228.26 29.34 40.00
CA PHE A 41 -228.70 28.75 38.72
C PHE A 41 -228.25 29.43 37.40
N ASN A 42 -227.21 30.31 37.34
CA ASN A 42 -226.63 31.00 36.13
C ASN A 42 -227.64 31.72 35.24
N TRP A 43 -228.89 31.72 35.71
CA TRP A 43 -230.01 32.46 35.16
C TRP A 43 -229.80 33.98 35.34
N PHE A 44 -228.62 34.41 35.83
CA PHE A 44 -228.15 35.78 35.84
C PHE A 44 -226.76 35.92 35.25
N ASP A 45 -226.44 37.16 34.92
CA ASP A 45 -225.17 37.49 34.30
C ASP A 45 -224.16 37.91 35.38
N HIS A 46 -222.96 37.32 35.34
CA HIS A 46 -221.82 37.74 36.15
C HIS A 46 -221.15 38.93 35.47
N LYS A 47 -221.15 40.06 36.16
CA LYS A 47 -220.41 41.23 35.69
C LYS A 47 -218.92 40.99 35.92
N VAL A 48 -218.23 40.70 34.82
CA VAL A 48 -216.78 40.54 34.76
C VAL A 48 -216.09 41.67 35.53
N THR A 49 -215.23 41.27 36.46
CA THR A 49 -214.49 42.20 37.32
C THR A 49 -213.17 42.61 36.69
N GLY A 50 -212.62 43.75 37.13
CA GLY A 50 -211.29 44.21 36.71
C GLY A 50 -210.17 43.23 37.08
N GLN A 51 -210.33 42.45 38.16
CA GLN A 51 -209.33 41.47 38.57
C GLN A 51 -209.27 40.26 37.63
N GLU A 52 -210.43 39.72 37.23
CA GLU A 52 -210.49 38.60 36.28
C GLU A 52 -209.89 38.99 34.92
N LEU A 53 -210.20 40.19 34.45
CA LEU A 53 -209.66 40.70 33.20
C LEU A 53 -208.14 40.94 33.30
N ASN A 54 -207.66 41.41 34.46
CA ASN A 54 -206.22 41.56 34.74
C ASN A 54 -205.50 40.20 34.76
N ASP A 55 -206.09 39.16 35.37
CA ASP A 55 -205.49 37.82 35.40
C ASP A 55 -205.43 37.18 34.00
N LEU A 56 -206.51 37.31 33.21
CA LEU A 56 -206.51 36.88 31.81
C LEU A 56 -205.44 37.64 31.02
N THR A 57 -205.36 38.96 31.19
CA THR A 57 -204.37 39.81 30.52
C THR A 57 -202.94 39.42 30.92
N LYS A 58 -202.68 39.12 32.20
CA LYS A 58 -201.38 38.65 32.69
C LYS A 58 -200.98 37.32 32.05
N ARG A 59 -201.93 36.40 31.84
CA ARG A 59 -201.69 35.15 31.10
C ARG A 59 -201.38 35.41 29.63
N ILE A 60 -202.17 36.26 28.96
CA ILE A 60 -201.93 36.65 27.57
C ILE A 60 -200.55 37.29 27.42
N GLN A 61 -200.19 38.21 28.32
CA GLN A 61 -198.87 38.84 28.33
C GLN A 61 -197.75 37.80 28.50
N GLY A 62 -197.93 36.85 29.42
CA GLY A 62 -197.00 35.73 29.57
C GLY A 62 -196.82 34.93 28.28
N TYR A 63 -197.90 34.68 27.54
CA TYR A 63 -197.85 33.97 26.26
C TYR A 63 -197.18 34.81 25.16
N LEU A 64 -197.44 36.11 25.09
CA LEU A 64 -196.75 36.99 24.14
C LEU A 64 -195.23 37.04 24.41
N VAL A 65 -194.81 37.04 25.67
CA VAL A 65 -193.39 36.95 26.05
C VAL A 65 -192.79 35.59 25.64
N LYS A 66 -193.49 34.49 25.89
CA LYS A 66 -193.06 33.15 25.43
C LYS A 66 -192.97 33.08 23.90
N PHE A 67 -193.95 33.61 23.18
CA PHE A 67 -193.98 33.64 21.72
C PHE A 67 -192.83 34.47 21.15
N ASN A 68 -192.55 35.65 21.70
CA ASN A 68 -191.40 36.47 21.29
C ASN A 68 -190.07 35.74 21.56
N THR A 69 -189.95 35.06 22.71
CA THR A 69 -188.76 34.26 23.04
C THR A 69 -188.59 33.10 22.07
N LEU A 70 -189.66 32.41 21.73
CA LEU A 70 -189.65 31.32 20.76
C LEU A 70 -189.28 31.83 19.36
N ASN A 71 -189.84 32.96 18.92
CA ASN A 71 -189.48 33.58 17.64
C ASN A 71 -188.00 34.00 17.59
N LYS A 72 -187.45 34.59 18.66
CA LYS A 72 -186.01 34.88 18.74
C LYS A 72 -185.16 33.62 18.63
N LYS A 73 -185.57 32.53 19.29
CA LYS A 73 -184.90 31.23 19.14
C LYS A 73 -185.00 30.73 17.70
N PHE A 74 -186.18 30.73 17.09
CA PHE A 74 -186.34 30.34 15.68
C PHE A 74 -185.43 31.14 14.75
N ILE A 75 -185.36 32.47 14.87
CA ILE A 75 -184.47 33.30 14.05
C ILE A 75 -183.01 32.91 14.24
N LYS A 76 -182.58 32.65 15.48
CA LYS A 76 -181.22 32.20 15.77
C LYS A 76 -180.91 30.86 15.11
N GLU A 77 -181.82 29.90 15.23
CA GLU A 77 -181.64 28.57 14.64
C GLU A 77 -181.67 28.61 13.10
N PHE A 78 -182.49 29.48 12.48
CA PHE A 78 -182.38 29.73 11.03
C PHE A 78 -180.99 30.27 10.65
N GLY A 79 -180.37 31.08 11.51
CA GLY A 79 -178.97 31.49 11.38
C GLY A 79 -178.01 30.29 11.44
N GLU A 80 -178.21 29.34 12.36
CA GLU A 80 -177.39 28.13 12.44
C GLU A 80 -177.59 27.19 11.24
N VAL A 81 -178.81 27.12 10.65
CA VAL A 81 -179.01 26.42 9.36
C VAL A 81 -178.17 27.05 8.26
N TYR A 82 -178.17 28.38 8.17
CA TYR A 82 -177.36 29.09 7.18
C TYR A 82 -175.86 28.83 7.38
N ASN A 83 -175.37 28.93 8.63
CA ASN A 83 -173.97 28.62 8.96
C ASN A 83 -173.59 27.18 8.61
N ALA A 84 -174.48 26.21 8.86
CA ALA A 84 -174.23 24.82 8.51
C ALA A 84 -174.15 24.62 6.99
N LEU A 85 -175.04 25.24 6.21
CA LEU A 85 -174.98 25.18 4.74
C LEU A 85 -173.74 25.87 4.19
N GLU A 86 -173.35 27.02 4.76
CA GLU A 86 -172.16 27.76 4.35
C GLU A 86 -170.86 26.99 4.65
N ALA A 87 -170.75 26.38 5.84
CA ALA A 87 -169.61 25.53 6.19
C ALA A 87 -169.55 24.26 5.32
N LEU A 88 -170.70 23.67 4.99
CA LEU A 88 -170.76 22.52 4.06
C LEU A 88 -170.22 22.90 2.68
N ASP A 89 -170.61 24.05 2.14
CA ASP A 89 -170.13 24.53 0.83
C ASP A 89 -168.64 24.90 0.85
N LYS A 90 -168.24 25.79 1.78
CA LYS A 90 -166.89 26.35 1.80
C LYS A 90 -165.81 25.38 2.29
N GLU A 91 -166.14 24.45 3.17
CA GLU A 91 -165.13 23.55 3.75
C GLU A 91 -165.21 22.16 3.12
N TYR A 92 -166.38 21.52 3.17
CA TYR A 92 -166.52 20.13 2.73
C TYR A 92 -166.58 20.00 1.20
N ILE A 93 -167.46 20.75 0.51
CA ILE A 93 -167.60 20.65 -0.94
C ILE A 93 -166.34 21.16 -1.64
N GLN A 94 -165.77 22.29 -1.21
CA GLN A 94 -164.49 22.77 -1.76
C GLN A 94 -163.33 21.80 -1.47
N GLY A 95 -163.27 21.22 -0.27
CA GLY A 95 -162.26 20.21 0.08
C GLY A 95 -162.36 18.95 -0.78
N ILE A 96 -163.58 18.47 -1.04
CA ILE A 96 -163.84 17.35 -1.96
C ILE A 96 -163.43 17.73 -3.39
N LEU A 97 -163.80 18.91 -3.88
CA LEU A 97 -163.45 19.38 -5.22
C LEU A 97 -161.93 19.47 -5.42
N LEU A 98 -161.20 19.99 -4.42
CA LEU A 98 -159.74 20.08 -4.44
C LEU A 98 -159.09 18.68 -4.46
N SER A 99 -159.64 17.75 -3.69
CA SER A 99 -159.17 16.36 -3.64
C SER A 99 -159.41 15.63 -4.97
N ILE A 100 -160.57 15.82 -5.59
CA ILE A 100 -160.89 15.27 -6.91
C ILE A 100 -159.97 15.85 -7.99
N LYS A 101 -159.74 17.17 -8.01
CA LYS A 101 -158.78 17.80 -8.95
C LYS A 101 -157.36 17.25 -8.79
N SER A 102 -156.94 17.04 -7.54
CA SER A 102 -155.62 16.47 -7.25
C SER A 102 -155.52 15.02 -7.72
N ALA A 103 -156.56 14.21 -7.51
CA ALA A 103 -156.64 12.84 -8.00
C ALA A 103 -156.68 12.77 -9.55
N GLU A 104 -157.38 13.70 -10.20
CA GLU A 104 -157.44 13.81 -11.66
C GLU A 104 -156.06 14.17 -12.25
N GLN A 105 -155.32 15.08 -11.61
CA GLN A 105 -153.95 15.40 -12.02
C GLN A 105 -153.00 14.21 -11.85
N ALA A 106 -153.06 13.51 -10.71
CA ALA A 106 -152.26 12.31 -10.48
C ALA A 106 -152.58 11.20 -11.50
N SER A 107 -153.86 11.05 -11.89
CA SER A 107 -154.28 10.10 -12.92
C SER A 107 -153.75 10.48 -14.32
N ARG A 108 -153.75 11.77 -14.67
CA ARG A 108 -153.14 12.27 -15.92
C ARG A 108 -151.64 12.02 -15.97
N GLU A 109 -150.93 12.30 -14.88
CA GLU A 109 -149.49 12.04 -14.75
C GLU A 109 -149.18 10.54 -14.85
N ALA A 110 -149.98 9.68 -14.20
CA ALA A 110 -149.85 8.23 -14.31
C ALA A 110 -150.09 7.72 -15.75
N LYS A 111 -151.06 8.28 -16.48
CA LYS A 111 -151.32 7.94 -17.89
C LYS A 111 -150.17 8.35 -18.81
N ASN A 112 -149.55 9.51 -18.55
CA ASN A 112 -148.36 9.94 -19.28
C ASN A 112 -147.16 9.03 -18.99
N ALA A 113 -146.91 8.70 -17.72
CA ALA A 113 -145.86 7.76 -17.34
C ALA A 113 -146.08 6.37 -17.98
N GLN A 114 -147.32 5.90 -18.09
CA GLN A 114 -147.64 4.64 -18.76
C GLN A 114 -147.33 4.67 -20.27
N LYS A 115 -147.53 5.82 -20.93
CA LYS A 115 -147.14 6.04 -22.33
C LYS A 115 -145.62 5.98 -22.51
N ASP A 116 -144.87 6.60 -21.59
CA ASP A 116 -143.41 6.59 -21.61
C ASP A 116 -142.83 5.18 -21.34
N ILE A 117 -143.45 4.42 -20.43
CA ILE A 117 -143.11 3.01 -20.19
C ILE A 117 -143.35 2.17 -21.45
N HIS A 118 -144.48 2.37 -22.16
CA HIS A 118 -144.75 1.65 -23.40
C HIS A 118 -143.73 1.95 -24.49
N ASN A 119 -143.38 3.22 -24.69
CA ASN A 119 -142.32 3.62 -25.62
C ASN A 119 -140.97 2.99 -25.25
N THR A 120 -140.64 2.95 -23.95
CA THR A 120 -139.40 2.33 -23.44
C THR A 120 -139.37 0.83 -23.74
N ILE A 121 -140.49 0.13 -23.55
CA ILE A 121 -140.60 -1.31 -23.85
C ILE A 121 -140.40 -1.57 -25.35
N GLU A 122 -140.97 -0.75 -26.23
CA GLU A 122 -140.77 -0.89 -27.68
C GLU A 122 -139.31 -0.62 -28.09
N ILE A 123 -138.66 0.40 -27.52
CA ILE A 123 -137.22 0.66 -27.73
C ILE A 123 -136.37 -0.50 -27.22
N GLN A 124 -136.68 -1.06 -26.05
CA GLN A 124 -135.97 -2.23 -25.52
C GLN A 124 -136.17 -3.46 -26.41
N LYS A 125 -137.36 -3.68 -26.95
CA LYS A 125 -137.64 -4.77 -27.89
C LYS A 125 -136.84 -4.63 -29.19
N GLN A 126 -136.73 -3.41 -29.73
CA GLN A 126 -135.86 -3.11 -30.88
C GLN A 126 -134.38 -3.33 -30.55
N THR A 127 -133.94 -2.90 -29.36
CA THR A 127 -132.56 -3.07 -28.88
C THR A 127 -132.19 -4.55 -28.74
N ILE A 128 -133.06 -5.36 -28.14
CA ILE A 128 -132.87 -6.81 -28.01
C ILE A 128 -132.84 -7.47 -29.39
N GLY A 129 -133.69 -7.04 -30.33
CA GLY A 129 -133.63 -7.49 -31.72
C GLY A 129 -132.30 -7.17 -32.40
N ALA A 130 -131.78 -5.96 -32.21
CA ALA A 130 -130.47 -5.55 -32.72
C ALA A 130 -129.32 -6.35 -32.09
N LEU A 131 -129.36 -6.58 -30.78
CA LEU A 131 -128.37 -7.39 -30.06
C LEU A 131 -128.41 -8.86 -30.49
N LYS A 132 -129.60 -9.43 -30.73
CA LYS A 132 -129.77 -10.78 -31.27
C LYS A 132 -129.14 -10.89 -32.66
N ASN A 133 -129.42 -9.93 -33.56
CA ASN A 133 -128.81 -9.87 -34.88
C ASN A 133 -127.28 -9.67 -34.81
N PHE A 134 -126.80 -8.89 -33.86
CA PHE A 134 -125.36 -8.67 -33.64
C PHE A 134 -124.69 -9.96 -33.15
N LYS A 135 -125.32 -10.70 -32.23
CA LYS A 135 -124.85 -12.01 -31.77
C LYS A 135 -124.82 -13.03 -32.92
N GLU A 136 -125.87 -13.12 -33.72
CA GLU A 136 -125.93 -14.00 -34.89
C GLU A 136 -124.90 -13.64 -35.98
N LYS A 137 -124.46 -12.37 -36.06
CA LYS A 137 -123.32 -11.96 -36.89
C LYS A 137 -121.98 -12.32 -36.26
N LEU A 138 -121.83 -12.13 -34.94
CA LEU A 138 -120.64 -12.54 -34.19
C LEU A 138 -120.38 -14.05 -34.35
N ASP A 139 -121.41 -14.87 -34.16
CA ASP A 139 -121.31 -16.33 -34.27
C ASP A 139 -120.97 -16.83 -35.71
N LYS A 140 -121.02 -15.95 -36.73
CA LYS A 140 -120.61 -16.23 -38.12
C LYS A 140 -119.14 -15.88 -38.41
N TYR A 141 -118.44 -15.18 -37.52
CA TYR A 141 -117.03 -14.88 -37.71
C TYR A 141 -116.17 -16.05 -37.22
N GLU A 142 -115.55 -16.74 -38.17
CA GLU A 142 -114.79 -17.99 -37.98
C GLU A 142 -113.51 -17.84 -37.13
N TYR A 143 -113.09 -16.61 -36.77
CA TYR A 143 -111.83 -16.30 -36.07
C TYR A 143 -112.00 -15.47 -34.78
N LEU A 144 -113.10 -15.62 -34.05
CA LEU A 144 -113.26 -14.94 -32.74
C LEU A 144 -112.25 -15.40 -31.68
N GLU A 145 -111.59 -16.54 -31.87
CA GLU A 145 -110.50 -17.05 -31.02
C GLU A 145 -109.22 -16.17 -31.09
N ASN A 146 -109.02 -15.44 -32.20
CA ASN A 146 -107.86 -14.57 -32.38
C ASN A 146 -107.97 -13.23 -31.64
N VAL A 147 -109.14 -12.88 -31.10
CA VAL A 147 -109.31 -11.62 -30.34
C VAL A 147 -108.50 -11.66 -29.03
N ASP A 148 -108.43 -12.82 -28.39
CA ASP A 148 -107.61 -13.02 -27.19
C ASP A 148 -106.10 -12.99 -27.53
N GLU A 149 -105.73 -13.46 -28.72
CA GLU A 149 -104.36 -13.39 -29.23
C GLU A 149 -103.96 -11.95 -29.57
N VAL A 150 -104.82 -11.19 -30.24
CA VAL A 150 -104.65 -9.75 -30.53
C VAL A 150 -104.56 -8.93 -29.23
N TRP A 151 -105.34 -9.28 -28.20
CA TRP A 151 -105.25 -8.63 -26.90
C TRP A 151 -103.92 -8.92 -26.19
N LYS A 152 -103.44 -10.17 -26.22
CA LYS A 152 -102.11 -10.55 -25.70
C LYS A 152 -100.99 -9.85 -26.46
N ASP A 153 -101.10 -9.77 -27.78
CA ASP A 153 -100.13 -9.04 -28.61
C ASP A 153 -100.14 -7.55 -28.30
N THR A 154 -101.30 -6.95 -28.06
CA THR A 154 -101.42 -5.53 -27.66
C THR A 154 -100.74 -5.26 -26.31
N GLN A 155 -100.91 -6.15 -25.34
CA GLN A 155 -100.21 -6.05 -24.04
C GLN A 155 -98.69 -6.27 -24.18
N ARG A 156 -98.27 -7.20 -25.04
CA ARG A 156 -96.87 -7.42 -25.39
C ARG A 156 -96.26 -6.20 -26.08
N PHE A 157 -96.99 -5.56 -26.99
CA PHE A 157 -96.58 -4.29 -27.62
C PHE A 157 -96.42 -3.18 -26.59
N GLY A 158 -97.32 -3.09 -25.59
CA GLY A 158 -97.18 -2.14 -24.48
C GLY A 158 -95.86 -2.31 -23.71
N LYS A 159 -95.53 -3.55 -23.33
CA LYS A 159 -94.24 -3.85 -22.65
C LYS A 159 -93.02 -3.60 -23.53
N ASN A 160 -93.11 -3.94 -24.82
CA ASN A 160 -92.04 -3.66 -25.77
C ASN A 160 -91.83 -2.14 -25.94
N LEU A 161 -92.89 -1.35 -25.95
CA LEU A 161 -92.83 0.12 -25.99
C LEU A 161 -92.14 0.71 -24.76
N GLU A 162 -92.43 0.19 -23.56
CA GLU A 162 -91.73 0.59 -22.33
C GLU A 162 -90.23 0.29 -22.40
N SER A 163 -89.85 -0.89 -22.90
CA SER A 163 -88.44 -1.27 -23.12
C SER A 163 -87.76 -0.35 -24.14
N ILE A 164 -88.42 -0.07 -25.26
CA ILE A 164 -87.91 0.84 -26.29
C ILE A 164 -87.71 2.25 -25.72
N ASN A 165 -88.63 2.75 -24.89
CA ASN A 165 -88.45 4.05 -24.24
C ASN A 165 -87.23 4.09 -23.31
N ALA A 166 -87.01 3.02 -22.52
CA ALA A 166 -85.83 2.93 -21.67
C ALA A 166 -84.52 2.86 -22.48
N GLU A 167 -84.53 2.19 -23.64
CA GLU A 167 -83.40 2.18 -24.57
C GLU A 167 -83.17 3.55 -25.21
N ILE A 168 -84.23 4.28 -25.58
CA ILE A 168 -84.15 5.65 -26.11
C ILE A 168 -83.53 6.60 -25.06
N ASP A 169 -83.91 6.49 -23.80
CA ASP A 169 -83.33 7.29 -22.72
C ASP A 169 -81.83 6.99 -22.52
N ASN A 170 -81.42 5.72 -22.61
CA ASN A 170 -80.01 5.34 -22.57
C ASN A 170 -79.23 5.82 -23.80
N ILE A 171 -79.82 5.75 -24.99
CA ILE A 171 -79.23 6.30 -26.22
C ILE A 171 -79.03 7.80 -26.07
N LYS A 172 -80.00 8.52 -25.48
CA LYS A 172 -79.89 9.96 -25.22
C LYS A 172 -78.72 10.28 -24.28
N LEU A 173 -78.59 9.56 -23.17
CA LEU A 173 -77.45 9.70 -22.25
C LEU A 173 -76.11 9.41 -22.95
N THR A 174 -76.09 8.40 -23.82
CA THR A 174 -74.89 8.04 -24.61
C THR A 174 -74.54 9.14 -25.62
N PHE A 175 -75.53 9.71 -26.28
CA PHE A 175 -75.36 10.79 -27.25
C PHE A 175 -74.83 12.07 -26.58
N GLU A 176 -75.36 12.42 -25.40
CA GLU A 176 -74.84 13.52 -24.58
C GLU A 176 -73.37 13.29 -24.17
N GLY A 177 -73.01 12.06 -23.78
CA GLY A 177 -71.62 11.68 -23.48
C GLY A 177 -70.67 11.76 -24.70
N GLN A 178 -71.12 11.29 -25.86
CA GLN A 178 -70.36 11.36 -27.11
C GLN A 178 -70.18 12.82 -27.58
N PHE A 179 -71.23 13.65 -27.48
CA PHE A 179 -71.16 15.07 -27.81
C PHE A 179 -70.10 15.81 -26.97
N ASN A 180 -70.06 15.56 -25.66
CA ASN A 180 -69.04 16.13 -24.78
C ASN A 180 -67.62 15.67 -25.15
N SER A 181 -67.44 14.41 -25.53
CA SER A 181 -66.14 13.88 -25.97
C SER A 181 -65.66 14.53 -27.28
N ILE A 182 -66.57 14.79 -28.22
CA ILE A 182 -66.27 15.51 -29.47
C ILE A 182 -65.84 16.95 -29.16
N LEU A 183 -66.52 17.64 -28.24
CA LEU A 183 -66.17 18.99 -27.82
C LEU A 183 -64.74 19.07 -27.25
N GLN A 184 -64.35 18.07 -26.44
CA GLN A 184 -62.99 17.96 -25.90
C GLN A 184 -61.94 17.70 -26.99
N LEU A 185 -62.25 16.83 -27.96
CA LEU A 185 -61.36 16.56 -29.09
C LEU A 185 -61.15 17.78 -30.00
N ASP A 186 -62.20 18.57 -30.22
CA ASP A 186 -62.09 19.80 -31.01
C ASP A 186 -61.22 20.85 -30.30
N THR A 187 -61.38 20.97 -28.98
CA THR A 187 -60.51 21.82 -28.14
C THR A 187 -59.05 21.36 -28.20
N PHE A 188 -58.80 20.05 -28.05
CA PHE A 188 -57.46 19.47 -28.13
C PHE A 188 -56.81 19.68 -29.51
N LYS A 189 -57.58 19.56 -30.59
CA LYS A 189 -57.13 19.85 -31.96
C LYS A 189 -56.72 21.31 -32.12
N GLU A 190 -57.48 22.26 -31.59
CA GLU A 190 -57.10 23.67 -31.59
C GLU A 190 -55.81 23.94 -30.80
N GLU A 191 -55.60 23.24 -29.68
CA GLU A 191 -54.36 23.32 -28.91
C GLU A 191 -53.16 22.73 -29.67
N LEU A 192 -53.31 21.57 -30.31
CA LEU A 192 -52.31 20.97 -31.18
C LEU A 192 -51.87 21.92 -32.30
N SER A 193 -52.83 22.66 -32.86
CA SER A 193 -52.60 23.63 -33.93
C SER A 193 -51.72 24.82 -33.50
N LYS A 194 -51.57 25.06 -32.19
CA LYS A 194 -50.71 26.12 -31.61
C LYS A 194 -49.24 25.69 -31.47
N PHE A 195 -48.94 24.39 -31.55
CA PHE A 195 -47.56 23.90 -31.47
C PHE A 195 -46.84 24.05 -32.82
N LYS A 196 -46.13 25.17 -32.96
CA LYS A 196 -45.37 25.59 -34.16
C LYS A 196 -44.26 24.62 -34.62
N TYR A 197 -43.92 23.59 -33.84
CA TYR A 197 -42.74 22.74 -34.03
C TYR A 197 -43.06 21.24 -34.14
N LEU A 198 -44.28 20.84 -34.50
CA LEU A 198 -44.61 19.42 -34.72
C LEU A 198 -43.68 18.75 -35.74
N SER A 199 -43.13 19.48 -36.72
CA SER A 199 -42.10 19.00 -37.66
C SER A 199 -40.76 18.62 -37.01
N ASN A 200 -40.46 19.16 -35.83
CA ASN A 200 -39.19 18.88 -35.15
C ASN A 200 -39.23 17.51 -34.46
N ILE A 201 -40.41 16.93 -34.23
CA ILE A 201 -40.54 15.57 -33.67
C ILE A 201 -40.08 14.52 -34.68
N ASP A 202 -40.40 14.69 -35.96
CA ASP A 202 -39.97 13.77 -37.01
C ASP A 202 -38.44 13.80 -37.20
N VAL A 203 -37.84 15.00 -37.09
CA VAL A 203 -36.37 15.17 -37.13
C VAL A 203 -35.70 14.53 -35.91
N LEU A 204 -36.25 14.72 -34.71
CA LEU A 204 -35.76 14.07 -33.49
C LEU A 204 -35.86 12.54 -33.57
N TRP A 205 -36.89 12.01 -34.25
CA TRP A 205 -37.04 10.56 -34.44
C TRP A 205 -35.98 9.97 -35.38
N GLU A 206 -35.67 10.65 -36.49
CA GLU A 206 -34.58 10.29 -37.41
C GLU A 206 -33.21 10.32 -36.69
N GLU A 207 -32.93 11.36 -35.91
CA GLU A 207 -31.70 11.46 -35.12
C GLU A 207 -31.57 10.32 -34.10
N VAL A 208 -32.68 9.91 -33.46
CA VAL A 208 -32.70 8.76 -32.54
C VAL A 208 -32.39 7.44 -33.26
N GLN A 209 -32.83 7.26 -34.51
CA GLN A 209 -32.48 6.07 -35.29
C GLN A 209 -30.98 6.03 -35.64
N VAL A 210 -30.40 7.18 -36.02
CA VAL A 210 -28.96 7.30 -36.27
C VAL A 210 -28.17 7.00 -35.00
N PHE A 211 -28.56 7.57 -33.85
CA PHE A 211 -27.95 7.24 -32.57
C PHE A 211 -28.03 5.75 -32.22
N ASN A 212 -29.15 5.09 -32.54
CA ASN A 212 -29.30 3.65 -32.31
C ASN A 212 -28.36 2.82 -33.20
N MET A 213 -28.11 3.25 -34.44
CA MET A 213 -27.11 2.61 -35.31
C MET A 213 -25.68 2.79 -34.75
N ASP A 214 -25.35 3.99 -34.28
CA ASP A 214 -24.05 4.29 -33.67
C ASP A 214 -23.83 3.48 -32.39
N ILE A 215 -24.84 3.34 -31.53
CA ILE A 215 -24.79 2.50 -30.33
C ILE A 215 -24.50 1.04 -30.68
N ASN A 216 -25.12 0.51 -31.73
CA ASN A 216 -24.87 -0.87 -32.18
C ASN A 216 -23.45 -1.06 -32.72
N SER A 217 -22.93 -0.07 -33.45
CA SER A 217 -21.53 -0.06 -33.91
C SER A 217 -20.54 -0.03 -32.74
N ILE A 218 -20.80 0.83 -31.74
CA ILE A 218 -20.01 0.92 -30.50
C ILE A 218 -20.05 -0.42 -29.75
N LYS A 219 -21.21 -1.06 -29.65
CA LYS A 219 -21.36 -2.40 -29.03
C LYS A 219 -20.52 -3.46 -29.74
N GLY A 220 -20.46 -3.42 -31.07
CA GLY A 220 -19.57 -4.27 -31.88
C GLY A 220 -18.10 -4.09 -31.52
N LYS A 221 -17.63 -2.83 -31.51
CA LYS A 221 -16.25 -2.49 -31.12
C LYS A 221 -15.90 -2.90 -29.70
N ILE A 222 -16.83 -2.74 -28.74
CA ILE A 222 -16.64 -3.18 -27.35
C ILE A 222 -16.43 -4.70 -27.27
N ASN A 223 -17.18 -5.48 -28.05
CA ASN A 223 -17.01 -6.94 -28.07
C ASN A 223 -15.64 -7.35 -28.62
N GLU A 224 -15.14 -6.64 -29.63
CA GLU A 224 -13.82 -6.87 -30.22
C GLU A 224 -12.69 -6.50 -29.23
N ILE A 225 -12.80 -5.35 -28.56
CA ILE A 225 -11.88 -4.97 -27.46
C ILE A 225 -11.87 -6.04 -26.37
N LYS A 226 -13.04 -6.56 -25.98
CA LYS A 226 -13.16 -7.60 -24.96
C LYS A 226 -12.44 -8.89 -25.36
N LYS A 227 -12.51 -9.27 -26.64
CA LYS A 227 -11.77 -10.42 -27.17
C LYS A 227 -10.25 -10.19 -27.10
N ASN A 228 -9.78 -9.04 -27.57
CA ASN A 228 -8.35 -8.70 -27.55
C ASN A 228 -7.80 -8.62 -26.12
N PHE A 229 -8.57 -8.12 -25.16
CA PHE A 229 -8.17 -8.06 -23.75
C PHE A 229 -7.99 -9.45 -23.14
N ASN A 230 -8.83 -10.41 -23.52
CA ASN A 230 -8.67 -11.80 -23.10
C ASN A 230 -7.42 -12.44 -23.71
N GLU A 231 -7.13 -12.18 -24.98
CA GLU A 231 -5.92 -12.66 -25.65
C GLU A 231 -4.64 -12.11 -24.97
N GLN A 232 -4.62 -10.82 -24.64
CA GLN A 232 -3.53 -10.20 -23.86
C GLN A 232 -3.41 -10.82 -22.46
N GLY A 233 -4.53 -11.14 -21.80
CA GLY A 233 -4.52 -11.83 -20.52
C GLY A 233 -3.79 -13.18 -20.57
N ASN A 234 -4.01 -13.96 -21.64
CA ASN A 234 -3.31 -15.24 -21.84
C ASN A 234 -1.81 -15.05 -22.09
N GLU A 235 -1.40 -14.02 -22.84
CA GLU A 235 0.02 -13.71 -23.07
C GLU A 235 0.75 -13.31 -21.78
N VAL A 236 0.09 -12.52 -20.92
CA VAL A 236 0.63 -12.15 -19.61
C VAL A 236 0.81 -13.38 -18.72
N GLU A 237 -0.13 -14.33 -18.76
CA GLU A 237 -0.01 -15.58 -18.00
C GLU A 237 1.18 -16.43 -18.49
N ALA A 238 1.41 -16.51 -19.81
CA ALA A 238 2.57 -17.17 -20.37
C ALA A 238 3.90 -16.50 -19.96
N LEU A 239 3.96 -15.16 -19.95
CA LEU A 239 5.12 -14.41 -19.47
C LEU A 239 5.39 -14.66 -17.98
N ASN A 240 4.35 -14.71 -17.15
CA ASN A 240 4.49 -15.03 -15.73
C ASN A 240 5.04 -16.44 -15.51
N GLN A 241 4.61 -17.43 -16.30
CA GLN A 241 5.17 -18.79 -16.24
C GLN A 241 6.66 -18.80 -16.66
N PHE A 242 7.02 -18.05 -17.70
CA PHE A 242 8.41 -17.90 -18.13
C PHE A 242 9.30 -17.28 -17.06
N VAL A 243 8.85 -16.20 -16.41
CA VAL A 243 9.54 -15.59 -15.26
C VAL A 243 9.68 -16.59 -14.10
N GLY A 244 8.65 -17.39 -13.83
CA GLY A 244 8.70 -18.47 -12.86
C GLY A 244 9.80 -19.50 -13.18
N THR A 245 9.96 -19.85 -14.45
CA THR A 245 11.02 -20.77 -14.90
C THR A 245 12.41 -20.14 -14.76
N ILE A 246 12.58 -18.88 -15.15
CA ILE A 246 13.84 -18.14 -14.94
C ILE A 246 14.22 -18.15 -13.45
N SER A 247 13.26 -17.91 -12.56
CA SER A 247 13.49 -17.86 -11.11
C SER A 247 13.93 -19.20 -10.51
N GLN A 248 13.74 -20.33 -11.19
CA GLN A 248 14.17 -21.65 -10.73
C GLN A 248 15.67 -21.92 -10.97
N TYR A 249 16.33 -21.16 -11.86
CA TYR A 249 17.76 -21.28 -12.08
C TYR A 249 18.53 -20.71 -10.88
N LYS A 250 19.00 -21.60 -10.01
CA LYS A 250 19.72 -21.27 -8.76
C LYS A 250 20.98 -20.41 -8.95
N HIS A 251 21.55 -20.42 -10.15
CA HIS A 251 22.87 -19.84 -10.45
C HIS A 251 22.79 -18.52 -11.24
N LEU A 252 21.62 -17.90 -11.39
CA LEU A 252 21.52 -16.62 -12.12
C LEU A 252 22.33 -15.50 -11.45
N ASN A 253 22.39 -15.48 -10.12
CA ASN A 253 23.23 -14.56 -9.36
C ASN A 253 24.73 -14.88 -9.46
N ASP A 254 25.10 -16.08 -9.91
CA ASP A 254 26.50 -16.46 -10.08
C ASP A 254 27.10 -15.80 -11.33
N ILE A 255 26.28 -15.29 -12.25
CA ILE A 255 26.75 -14.57 -13.45
C ILE A 255 27.48 -13.29 -13.05
N ASP A 256 26.95 -12.55 -12.08
CA ASP A 256 27.60 -11.33 -11.56
C ASP A 256 28.91 -11.68 -10.85
N GLN A 257 28.93 -12.79 -10.10
CA GLN A 257 30.15 -13.26 -9.44
C GLN A 257 31.23 -13.69 -10.46
N VAL A 258 30.85 -14.42 -11.51
CA VAL A 258 31.76 -14.81 -12.60
C VAL A 258 32.31 -13.58 -13.34
N TRP A 259 31.50 -12.54 -13.49
CA TRP A 259 31.95 -11.26 -14.07
C TRP A 259 32.99 -10.57 -13.18
N GLU A 260 32.73 -10.43 -11.88
CA GLU A 260 33.66 -9.80 -10.93
C GLU A 260 34.97 -10.59 -10.78
N ASP A 261 34.90 -11.92 -10.75
CA ASP A 261 36.08 -12.79 -10.74
C ASP A 261 36.92 -12.58 -12.01
N SER A 262 36.25 -12.44 -13.17
CA SER A 262 36.92 -12.15 -14.44
C SER A 262 37.63 -10.78 -14.44
N GLN A 263 37.00 -9.75 -13.88
CA GLN A 263 37.64 -8.43 -13.72
C GLN A 263 38.87 -8.48 -12.80
N THR A 264 38.80 -9.28 -11.74
CA THR A 264 39.92 -9.51 -10.81
C THR A 264 41.06 -10.22 -11.51
N PHE A 265 40.78 -11.23 -12.33
CA PHE A 265 41.82 -11.90 -13.13
C PHE A 265 42.51 -10.93 -14.10
N PHE A 266 41.77 -10.03 -14.77
CA PHE A 266 42.37 -9.01 -15.63
C PHE A 266 43.37 -8.12 -14.89
N LYS A 267 43.01 -7.60 -13.70
CA LYS A 267 43.92 -6.80 -12.87
C LYS A 267 45.18 -7.56 -12.47
N ASN A 268 45.04 -8.85 -12.13
CA ASN A 268 46.17 -9.69 -11.79
C ASN A 268 47.11 -9.90 -12.99
N ILE A 269 46.55 -10.09 -14.19
CA ILE A 269 47.33 -10.20 -15.43
C ILE A 269 48.12 -8.89 -15.70
N ASP A 270 47.50 -7.73 -15.53
CA ASP A 270 48.17 -6.44 -15.69
C ASP A 270 49.35 -6.28 -14.72
N SER A 271 49.17 -6.65 -13.44
CA SER A 271 50.25 -6.62 -12.45
C SER A 271 51.40 -7.58 -12.79
N ILE A 272 51.09 -8.77 -13.31
CA ILE A 272 52.10 -9.72 -13.79
C ILE A 272 52.88 -9.11 -14.95
N ASN A 273 52.21 -8.45 -15.89
CA ASN A 273 52.86 -7.80 -17.03
C ASN A 273 53.83 -6.70 -16.59
N GLU A 274 53.45 -5.87 -15.61
CA GLU A 274 54.35 -4.86 -15.04
C GLU A 274 55.61 -5.49 -14.41
N GLN A 275 55.44 -6.60 -13.67
CA GLN A 275 56.58 -7.32 -13.09
C GLN A 275 57.50 -7.91 -14.16
N ILE A 276 56.93 -8.48 -15.23
CA ILE A 276 57.69 -8.99 -16.39
C ILE A 276 58.52 -7.89 -17.02
N ASP A 277 57.96 -6.70 -17.22
CA ASP A 277 58.70 -5.56 -17.79
C ASP A 277 59.81 -5.07 -16.85
N GLY A 278 59.58 -5.10 -15.54
CA GLY A 278 60.63 -4.86 -14.53
C GLY A 278 61.78 -5.88 -14.61
N ILE A 279 61.47 -7.16 -14.78
CA ILE A 279 62.47 -8.22 -14.97
C ILE A 279 63.27 -8.01 -16.27
N LYS A 280 62.60 -7.71 -17.39
CA LYS A 280 63.27 -7.41 -18.66
C LYS A 280 64.30 -6.30 -18.52
N LYS A 281 63.98 -5.23 -17.77
CA LYS A 281 64.92 -4.14 -17.52
C LYS A 281 66.16 -4.61 -16.75
N LYS A 282 65.97 -5.42 -15.69
CA LYS A 282 67.08 -5.98 -14.90
C LYS A 282 67.96 -6.92 -15.72
N ILE A 283 67.37 -7.74 -16.60
CA ILE A 283 68.14 -8.60 -17.52
C ILE A 283 69.04 -7.74 -18.42
N LYS A 284 68.50 -6.65 -18.97
CA LYS A 284 69.29 -5.73 -19.80
C LYS A 284 70.43 -5.06 -19.02
N GLU A 285 70.22 -4.75 -17.74
CA GLU A 285 71.28 -4.24 -16.85
C GLU A 285 72.39 -5.29 -16.64
N GLN A 286 72.02 -6.55 -16.39
CA GLN A 286 72.97 -7.66 -16.24
C GLN A 286 73.74 -7.96 -17.53
N GLU A 287 73.09 -7.88 -18.70
CA GLU A 287 73.76 -8.02 -20.00
C GLU A 287 74.91 -7.01 -20.16
N ASN A 288 74.69 -5.75 -19.75
CA ASN A 288 75.73 -4.72 -19.79
C ASN A 288 76.89 -5.02 -18.81
N GLU A 289 76.60 -5.53 -17.60
CA GLU A 289 77.63 -5.92 -16.63
C GLU A 289 78.49 -7.07 -17.13
N VAL A 290 77.88 -8.08 -17.77
CA VAL A 290 78.60 -9.19 -18.39
C VAL A 290 79.50 -8.70 -19.51
N GLU A 291 79.04 -7.74 -20.32
CA GLU A 291 79.87 -7.14 -21.37
C GLU A 291 81.08 -6.40 -20.78
N ALA A 292 80.89 -5.65 -19.68
CA ALA A 292 81.99 -5.00 -18.97
C ALA A 292 83.01 -6.01 -18.39
N LEU A 293 82.54 -7.12 -17.81
CA LEU A 293 83.41 -8.20 -17.33
C LEU A 293 84.21 -8.84 -18.46
N ASN A 294 83.58 -9.09 -19.61
CA ASN A 294 84.27 -9.62 -20.78
C ASN A 294 85.38 -8.67 -21.29
N GLN A 295 85.13 -7.36 -21.29
CA GLN A 295 86.15 -6.36 -21.62
C GLN A 295 87.31 -6.36 -20.61
N PHE A 296 87.01 -6.50 -19.31
CA PHE A 296 88.02 -6.61 -18.26
C PHE A 296 88.90 -7.84 -18.44
N VAL A 297 88.30 -9.02 -18.70
CA VAL A 297 89.04 -10.25 -19.01
C VAL A 297 89.94 -10.05 -20.22
N GLY A 298 89.42 -9.45 -21.31
CA GLY A 298 90.21 -9.12 -22.49
C GLY A 298 91.41 -8.24 -22.18
N THR A 299 91.28 -7.29 -21.25
CA THR A 299 92.37 -6.44 -20.80
C THR A 299 93.42 -7.21 -19.99
N ILE A 300 92.99 -8.07 -19.04
CA ILE A 300 93.91 -8.93 -18.27
C ILE A 300 94.73 -9.83 -19.20
N SER A 301 94.09 -10.42 -20.22
CA SER A 301 94.78 -11.30 -21.17
C SER A 301 95.85 -10.61 -22.02
N GLN A 302 95.86 -9.27 -22.11
CA GLN A 302 96.91 -8.52 -22.82
C GLN A 302 98.21 -8.37 -22.02
N TYR A 303 98.19 -8.58 -20.70
CA TYR A 303 99.40 -8.49 -19.88
C TYR A 303 100.33 -9.68 -20.14
N LYS A 304 101.37 -9.44 -20.93
CA LYS A 304 102.32 -10.43 -21.44
C LYS A 304 103.04 -11.24 -20.35
N HIS A 305 103.22 -10.66 -19.16
CA HIS A 305 104.00 -11.23 -18.06
C HIS A 305 103.13 -11.79 -16.92
N LEU A 306 101.82 -11.94 -17.11
CA LEU A 306 100.94 -12.47 -16.06
C LEU A 306 101.34 -13.89 -15.62
N ASN A 307 101.78 -14.71 -16.57
CA ASN A 307 102.31 -16.06 -16.31
C ASN A 307 103.73 -16.06 -15.73
N ASP A 308 104.44 -14.93 -15.75
CA ASP A 308 105.78 -14.82 -15.21
C ASP A 308 105.77 -14.62 -13.69
N ILE A 309 104.61 -14.34 -13.09
CA ILE A 309 104.46 -14.21 -11.63
C ILE A 309 104.86 -15.51 -10.92
N ASP A 310 104.46 -16.66 -11.46
CA ASP A 310 104.83 -17.97 -10.91
C ASP A 310 106.35 -18.21 -11.03
N GLN A 311 106.95 -17.80 -12.14
CA GLN A 311 108.40 -17.92 -12.33
C GLN A 311 109.18 -17.02 -11.36
N VAL A 312 108.75 -15.77 -11.16
CA VAL A 312 109.35 -14.85 -10.18
C VAL A 312 109.23 -15.39 -8.76
N TRP A 313 108.11 -16.06 -8.44
CA TRP A 313 107.93 -16.71 -7.14
C TRP A 313 108.95 -17.84 -6.92
N GLU A 314 109.11 -18.75 -7.90
CA GLU A 314 110.07 -19.86 -7.82
C GLU A 314 111.54 -19.38 -7.75
N ASP A 315 111.88 -18.34 -8.52
CA ASP A 315 113.22 -17.73 -8.48
C ASP A 315 113.53 -17.12 -7.10
N SER A 316 112.53 -16.51 -6.46
CA SER A 316 112.63 -15.97 -5.09
C SER A 316 112.84 -17.08 -4.05
N GLN A 317 112.12 -18.20 -4.15
CA GLN A 317 112.31 -19.36 -3.29
C GLN A 317 113.72 -19.97 -3.42
N THR A 318 114.25 -20.01 -4.65
CA THR A 318 115.63 -20.47 -4.93
C THR A 318 116.67 -19.53 -4.29
N SER A 319 116.46 -18.23 -4.42
CA SER A 319 117.32 -17.21 -3.80
C SER A 319 117.36 -17.34 -2.27
N PHE A 320 116.22 -17.62 -1.64
CA PHE A 320 116.14 -17.87 -0.20
C PHE A 320 116.99 -19.07 0.24
N LYS A 321 116.93 -20.20 -0.49
CA LYS A 321 117.76 -21.38 -0.22
C LYS A 321 119.26 -21.08 -0.34
N ASN A 322 119.63 -20.29 -1.34
CA ASN A 322 121.03 -19.86 -1.53
C ASN A 322 121.51 -18.99 -0.36
N ILE A 323 120.68 -18.05 0.12
CA ILE A 323 120.99 -17.20 1.28
C ILE A 323 121.19 -18.04 2.55
N ASP A 324 120.35 -19.06 2.80
CA ASP A 324 120.50 -19.97 3.95
C ASP A 324 121.83 -20.72 3.92
N SER A 325 122.22 -21.22 2.73
CA SER A 325 123.52 -21.88 2.51
C SER A 325 124.70 -20.95 2.80
N ILE A 326 124.66 -19.71 2.30
CA ILE A 326 125.68 -18.69 2.58
C ILE A 326 125.77 -18.42 4.08
N ASN A 327 124.64 -18.32 4.78
CA ASN A 327 124.62 -18.08 6.22
C ASN A 327 125.30 -19.21 7.01
N LYS A 328 125.07 -20.47 6.63
CA LYS A 328 125.77 -21.63 7.22
C LYS A 328 127.28 -21.55 7.00
N GLN A 329 127.74 -21.13 5.82
CA GLN A 329 129.15 -20.93 5.55
C GLN A 329 129.76 -19.82 6.43
N ILE A 330 129.06 -18.69 6.58
CA ILE A 330 129.50 -17.58 7.46
C ILE A 330 129.67 -18.05 8.91
N VAL A 331 128.74 -18.85 9.42
CA VAL A 331 128.85 -19.44 10.77
C VAL A 331 130.11 -20.32 10.89
N GLY A 332 130.41 -21.12 9.86
CA GLY A 332 131.63 -21.93 9.81
C GLY A 332 132.93 -21.10 9.81
N ILE A 333 132.98 -20.02 9.03
CA ILE A 333 134.12 -19.10 9.01
C ILE A 333 134.29 -18.42 10.36
N LYS A 334 133.20 -18.00 11.00
CA LYS A 334 133.23 -17.36 12.32
C LYS A 334 133.81 -18.28 13.40
N LYS A 335 133.55 -19.60 13.32
CA LYS A 335 134.17 -20.58 14.21
C LYS A 335 135.68 -20.68 13.98
N LYS A 336 136.12 -20.82 12.72
CA LYS A 336 137.55 -20.87 12.37
C LYS A 336 138.30 -19.60 12.80
N SER A 337 137.68 -18.43 12.66
CA SER A 337 138.29 -17.16 13.11
C SER A 337 138.52 -17.12 14.63
N LYS A 338 137.61 -17.70 15.43
CA LYS A 338 137.81 -17.83 16.89
C LYS A 338 138.95 -18.78 17.26
N GLU A 339 139.10 -19.88 16.50
CA GLU A 339 140.19 -20.83 16.68
C GLU A 339 141.54 -20.14 16.40
N GLN A 340 141.64 -19.39 15.29
CA GLN A 340 142.83 -18.60 14.95
C GLN A 340 143.14 -17.50 15.97
N GLU A 341 142.12 -16.83 16.52
CA GLU A 341 142.29 -15.83 17.59
C GLU A 341 142.97 -16.45 18.82
N SER A 342 142.58 -17.67 19.19
CA SER A 342 143.20 -18.43 20.30
C SER A 342 144.64 -18.86 19.99
N GLU A 343 144.93 -19.25 18.74
CA GLU A 343 146.30 -19.60 18.31
C GLU A 343 147.24 -18.39 18.32
N VAL A 344 146.77 -17.21 17.89
CA VAL A 344 147.53 -15.97 17.94
C VAL A 344 147.84 -15.57 19.38
N GLU A 345 146.88 -15.74 20.29
CA GLU A 345 147.09 -15.46 21.70
C GLU A 345 148.15 -16.39 22.33
N ALA A 346 148.15 -17.68 21.97
CA ALA A 346 149.20 -18.61 22.37
C ALA A 346 150.59 -18.22 21.82
N LEU A 347 150.67 -17.79 20.55
CA LEU A 347 151.91 -17.28 19.96
C LEU A 347 152.42 -16.01 20.67
N ASN A 348 151.53 -15.09 21.03
CA ASN A 348 151.90 -13.88 21.77
C ASN A 348 152.44 -14.22 23.17
N GLN A 349 151.85 -15.19 23.86
CA GLN A 349 152.39 -15.69 25.14
C GLN A 349 153.79 -16.32 24.97
N PHE A 350 154.01 -17.07 23.89
CA PHE A 350 155.31 -17.66 23.58
C PHE A 350 156.38 -16.59 23.35
N VAL A 351 156.09 -15.55 22.55
CA VAL A 351 157.00 -14.41 22.31
C VAL A 351 157.30 -13.65 23.61
N GLY A 352 156.28 -13.44 24.46
CA GLY A 352 156.45 -12.84 25.78
C GLY A 352 157.43 -13.62 26.66
N THR A 353 157.39 -14.95 26.59
CA THR A 353 158.31 -15.83 27.34
C THR A 353 159.75 -15.71 26.83
N ILE A 354 159.97 -15.74 25.50
CA ILE A 354 161.32 -15.55 24.92
C ILE A 354 161.92 -14.20 25.32
N SER A 355 161.10 -13.15 25.34
CA SER A 355 161.54 -11.79 25.67
C SER A 355 161.99 -11.61 27.13
N GLN A 356 161.63 -12.53 28.04
CA GLN A 356 162.04 -12.49 29.44
C GLN A 356 163.44 -13.08 29.70
N TYR A 357 164.03 -13.80 28.74
CA TYR A 357 165.39 -14.32 28.89
C TYR A 357 166.43 -13.20 28.83
N LYS A 358 166.88 -12.79 30.01
CA LYS A 358 167.76 -11.63 30.26
C LYS A 358 169.12 -11.65 29.53
N HIS A 359 169.58 -12.84 29.13
CA HIS A 359 170.87 -13.08 28.49
C HIS A 359 170.76 -13.51 27.02
N LEU A 360 169.58 -13.38 26.38
CA LEU A 360 169.41 -13.83 24.98
C LEU A 360 170.29 -13.02 24.00
N ASN A 361 170.51 -11.72 24.29
CA ASN A 361 171.42 -10.86 23.53
C ASN A 361 172.91 -11.10 23.82
N ASP A 362 173.23 -11.81 24.91
CA ASP A 362 174.61 -12.09 25.29
C ASP A 362 175.19 -13.25 24.45
N ILE A 363 174.34 -14.02 23.75
CA ILE A 363 174.76 -15.13 22.88
C ILE A 363 175.66 -14.63 21.75
N ASP A 364 175.32 -13.50 21.12
CA ASP A 364 176.12 -12.92 20.04
C ASP A 364 177.48 -12.44 20.56
N GLN A 365 177.51 -11.89 21.79
CA GLN A 365 178.74 -11.40 22.41
C GLN A 365 179.66 -12.55 22.85
N VAL A 366 179.11 -13.65 23.39
CA VAL A 366 179.88 -14.87 23.73
C VAL A 366 180.45 -15.54 22.47
N TRP A 367 179.74 -15.50 21.34
CA TRP A 367 180.23 -16.05 20.07
C TRP A 367 181.43 -15.27 19.52
N GLU A 368 181.39 -13.93 19.58
CA GLU A 368 182.50 -13.09 19.12
C GLU A 368 183.72 -13.18 20.06
N ASP A 369 183.52 -13.26 21.39
CA ASP A 369 184.60 -13.53 22.35
C ASP A 369 185.28 -14.88 22.09
N GLY A 370 184.51 -15.91 21.71
CA GLY A 370 185.03 -17.23 21.33
C GLY A 370 185.93 -17.19 20.09
N LYS A 371 185.58 -16.40 19.06
CA LYS A 371 186.43 -16.18 17.88
C LYS A 371 187.75 -15.52 18.24
N LYS A 372 187.71 -14.49 19.09
CA LYS A 372 188.90 -13.73 19.49
C LYS A 372 189.90 -14.60 20.24
N ASN A 373 189.43 -15.39 21.22
CA ASN A 373 190.29 -16.31 21.97
C ASN A 373 191.02 -17.31 21.07
N LYS A 374 190.38 -17.84 20.02
CA LYS A 374 191.04 -18.74 19.06
C LYS A 374 192.24 -18.08 18.38
N SER A 375 192.10 -16.82 17.95
CA SER A 375 193.17 -16.05 17.30
C SER A 375 194.34 -15.78 18.26
N ASP A 376 194.05 -15.42 19.51
CA ASP A 376 195.08 -15.15 20.53
C ASP A 376 195.87 -16.43 20.88
N THR A 377 195.21 -17.60 20.84
CA THR A 377 195.85 -18.91 21.12
C THR A 377 196.81 -19.33 19.99
N GLU A 378 196.46 -19.04 18.73
CA GLU A 378 197.33 -19.31 17.57
C GLU A 378 198.59 -18.44 17.59
N LEU A 379 198.48 -17.18 18.02
CA LEU A 379 199.62 -16.26 18.16
C LEU A 379 200.59 -16.70 19.28
N LEU A 380 200.06 -17.15 20.42
CA LEU A 380 200.88 -17.67 21.52
C LEU A 380 201.68 -18.93 21.14
N LYS A 381 201.14 -19.76 20.25
CA LYS A 381 201.84 -20.96 19.77
C LYS A 381 203.06 -20.61 18.91
N ILE A 382 202.93 -19.62 18.03
CA ILE A 382 204.05 -19.12 17.20
C ILE A 382 205.18 -18.59 18.08
N ASN A 383 204.84 -17.77 19.09
CA ASN A 383 205.84 -17.20 20.00
C ASN A 383 206.56 -18.27 20.85
N ALA A 384 205.87 -19.37 21.19
CA ALA A 384 206.46 -20.48 21.95
C ALA A 384 207.49 -21.26 21.12
N ASP A 385 207.19 -21.54 19.85
CA ASP A 385 208.11 -22.23 18.93
C ASP A 385 209.39 -21.39 18.69
N GLU A 386 209.25 -20.07 18.59
CA GLU A 386 210.36 -19.12 18.38
C GLU A 386 211.30 -19.03 19.61
N LEU A 387 210.74 -19.07 20.82
CA LEU A 387 211.50 -19.14 22.08
C LEU A 387 212.28 -20.46 22.23
N GLU A 388 211.70 -21.57 21.79
CA GLU A 388 212.34 -22.89 21.86
C GLU A 388 213.57 -22.95 20.96
N GLN A 389 213.50 -22.31 19.79
CA GLN A 389 214.62 -22.19 18.85
C GLN A 389 215.75 -21.29 19.38
N GLN A 390 215.42 -20.17 20.02
CA GLN A 390 216.41 -19.30 20.68
C GLN A 390 217.14 -20.01 21.84
N LEU A 391 216.43 -20.86 22.61
CA LEU A 391 217.04 -21.66 23.68
C LEU A 391 218.05 -22.69 23.16
N PHE A 392 217.84 -23.23 21.96
CA PHE A 392 218.77 -24.17 21.33
C PHE A 392 220.08 -23.48 20.91
N GLU A 393 220.00 -22.27 20.34
CA GLU A 393 221.17 -21.48 19.95
C GLU A 393 222.02 -21.07 21.16
N ILE A 394 221.38 -20.60 22.24
CA ILE A 394 222.07 -20.23 23.49
C ILE A 394 222.82 -21.43 24.09
N LYS A 395 222.26 -22.64 23.99
CA LYS A 395 222.88 -23.85 24.54
C LYS A 395 224.15 -24.26 23.78
N GLN A 396 224.17 -24.11 22.45
CA GLN A 396 225.38 -24.36 21.65
C GLN A 396 226.52 -23.39 21.99
N GLN A 397 226.19 -22.11 22.15
CA GLN A 397 227.15 -21.06 22.45
C GLN A 397 227.84 -21.29 23.80
N TRP A 398 227.08 -21.80 24.78
CA TRP A 398 227.59 -22.13 26.11
C TRP A 398 228.62 -23.29 26.12
N ASP A 399 228.43 -24.31 25.28
CA ASP A 399 229.36 -25.44 25.18
C ASP A 399 230.70 -25.05 24.51
N GLU A 400 230.68 -24.15 23.53
CA GLU A 400 231.89 -23.64 22.88
C GLU A 400 232.75 -22.80 23.84
N ASP A 401 232.12 -21.93 24.63
CA ASP A 401 232.82 -21.09 25.61
C ASP A 401 233.48 -21.92 26.71
N LYS A 402 232.83 -23.01 27.14
CA LYS A 402 233.39 -23.92 28.16
C LYS A 402 234.72 -24.55 27.72
N VAL A 403 234.80 -25.03 26.47
CA VAL A 403 236.03 -25.64 25.91
C VAL A 403 237.16 -24.63 25.80
N LYS A 404 236.84 -23.37 25.48
CA LYS A 404 237.82 -22.28 25.36
C LYS A 404 238.46 -21.92 26.69
N TYR A 405 237.69 -21.88 27.78
CA TYR A 405 238.22 -21.56 29.12
C TYR A 405 239.09 -22.67 29.70
N GLU A 406 238.78 -23.95 29.46
CA GLU A 406 239.59 -25.08 29.94
C GLU A 406 241.00 -25.11 29.30
N SER A 407 241.12 -24.74 28.03
CA SER A 407 242.40 -24.64 27.29
C SER A 407 243.34 -23.54 27.83
N GLN A 408 242.78 -22.41 28.25
CA GLN A 408 243.54 -21.28 28.78
C GLN A 408 244.15 -21.58 30.17
N ILE A 409 243.41 -22.32 31.01
CA ILE A 409 243.85 -22.68 32.37
C ILE A 409 245.05 -23.63 32.35
N ILE A 410 245.05 -24.63 31.45
CA ILE A 410 246.16 -25.59 31.33
C ILE A 410 247.45 -24.89 30.85
N THR A 411 247.32 -23.90 29.96
CA THR A 411 248.45 -23.13 29.43
C THR A 411 249.08 -22.22 30.49
N ALA A 412 248.26 -21.64 31.37
CA ALA A 412 248.72 -20.82 32.50
C ALA A 412 249.54 -21.64 33.51
N PHE A 413 249.13 -22.88 33.80
CA PHE A 413 249.83 -23.78 34.73
C PHE A 413 251.23 -24.21 34.26
N LYS A 414 251.47 -24.24 32.93
CA LYS A 414 252.79 -24.58 32.35
C LYS A 414 253.78 -23.41 32.45
N LYS A 415 253.31 -22.16 32.36
CA LYS A 415 254.15 -20.95 32.41
C LYS A 415 254.67 -20.64 33.81
N THR A 416 253.90 -20.90 34.86
CA THR A 416 254.32 -20.70 36.27
C THR A 416 255.41 -21.67 36.72
N LYS A 417 255.46 -22.89 36.16
CA LYS A 417 256.47 -23.90 36.52
C LYS A 417 257.88 -23.57 35.97
N ILE A 418 257.97 -22.86 34.85
CA ILE A 418 259.24 -22.44 34.21
C ILE A 418 259.85 -21.23 34.93
N ALA A 419 259.02 -20.32 35.46
CA ALA A 419 259.49 -19.19 36.27
C ALA A 419 260.20 -19.63 37.56
N TYR A 420 259.81 -20.78 38.13
CA TYR A 420 260.44 -21.36 39.32
C TYR A 420 261.84 -21.97 39.09
N ALA A 421 262.25 -22.22 37.83
CA ALA A 421 263.54 -22.85 37.51
C ALA A 421 264.65 -21.84 37.13
N LEU A 422 264.30 -20.64 36.65
CA LEU A 422 265.26 -19.63 36.21
C LEU A 422 265.77 -18.71 37.33
N ALA A 423 265.03 -18.54 38.43
CA ALA A 423 265.47 -17.72 39.55
C ALA A 423 266.49 -18.42 40.48
N GLY A 424 266.59 -19.75 40.41
CA GLY A 424 267.56 -20.54 41.19
C GLY A 424 269.00 -20.55 40.64
N GLY A 425 269.24 -20.08 39.40
CA GLY A 425 270.54 -20.23 38.73
C GLY A 425 271.48 -19.02 38.77
N SER A 426 270.95 -17.78 38.88
CA SER A 426 271.73 -16.57 38.60
C SER A 426 272.44 -15.93 39.82
N ILE A 427 272.09 -16.25 41.07
CA ILE A 427 272.74 -15.62 42.24
C ILE A 427 273.90 -16.47 42.82
N VAL A 428 273.92 -17.78 42.57
CA VAL A 428 275.14 -18.60 42.77
C VAL A 428 276.30 -18.06 41.92
N ILE A 429 276.00 -17.49 40.74
CA ILE A 429 276.98 -16.85 39.84
C ILE A 429 277.46 -15.49 40.40
N ALA A 430 276.59 -14.73 41.07
CA ALA A 430 277.01 -13.48 41.72
C ALA A 430 277.92 -13.71 42.94
N ILE A 431 277.72 -14.82 43.66
CA ILE A 431 278.56 -15.23 44.80
C ILE A 431 279.93 -15.75 44.31
N LEU A 432 279.96 -16.47 43.20
CA LEU A 432 281.20 -16.95 42.60
C LEU A 432 282.04 -15.80 42.01
N GLN A 433 281.42 -14.82 41.34
CA GLN A 433 282.14 -13.66 40.77
C GLN A 433 282.75 -12.75 41.86
N PHE A 434 282.22 -12.73 43.08
CA PHE A 434 282.74 -11.87 44.15
C PHE A 434 283.87 -12.53 44.95
N ILE A 435 283.79 -13.84 45.19
CA ILE A 435 284.87 -14.62 45.83
C ILE A 435 286.06 -14.74 44.88
N LEU A 436 285.75 -14.87 43.58
CA LEU A 436 286.66 -14.66 42.47
C LEU A 436 286.80 -13.16 42.11
N ASN A 437 286.48 -12.16 42.97
CA ASN A 437 287.09 -10.79 42.90
C ASN A 437 287.97 -10.37 44.13
N LEU A 438 288.28 -11.27 45.11
CA LEU A 438 289.12 -10.99 46.30
C LEU A 438 290.55 -11.60 46.52
N VAL A 439 290.87 -12.88 46.27
CA VAL A 439 292.01 -13.50 47.01
C VAL A 439 293.36 -13.60 46.28
N GLY A 440 293.98 -12.47 45.95
CA GLY A 440 294.60 -12.43 44.64
C GLY A 440 293.35 -12.60 43.85
N ILE A 441 293.22 -13.86 43.38
CA ILE A 441 292.04 -14.75 43.27
C ILE A 441 291.71 -15.12 41.82
N LEU A 442 291.50 -14.19 40.88
CA LEU A 442 290.16 -13.71 40.53
C LEU A 442 289.71 -14.32 39.22
#